data_AF-A0A1H2WFF3-F1
#
_entry.id   AF-A0A1H2WFF3-F1
#
_cell.length_a   1.000
_cell.length_b   1.000
_cell.length_c   1.000
_cell.angle_alpha   90.00
_cell.angle_beta   90.00
_cell.angle_gamma   90.00
#
_symmetry.space_group_name_H-M   'P 1'
#
loop_
_entity.id
_entity.type
_entity.pdbx_description
1 polymer ?
#
loop_
_entity_poly.entity_id
_entity_poly.type
_entity_poly.pdbx_seq_one_letter_code
_entity_poly.pdbx_strand_id
1 'polypeptide(L)'
;MPKTTLRQPNCRSSLAARRRTQDPMAAYDRLPPELRGWLAQAALPWSARSALRAWQRALQRFSGDTDAAKQHLSRCERNTLTRDRLHMPDGPATCAGVRPL
;
A
#
# COMPACT_ATOMS: atom_id res chain seq x y z
N MET A 1 3.09 14.43 -42.92
CA MET A 1 3.95 14.43 -41.71
C MET A 1 3.06 14.48 -40.47
N PRO A 2 2.80 13.38 -39.75
CA PRO A 2 1.99 13.45 -38.53
C PRO A 2 2.82 14.03 -37.37
N LYS A 3 2.32 15.09 -36.75
CA LYS A 3 2.89 15.71 -35.54
C LYS A 3 2.42 14.92 -34.32
N THR A 4 3.29 14.10 -33.72
CA THR A 4 2.99 13.40 -32.47
C THR A 4 3.02 14.39 -31.31
N THR A 5 1.85 14.71 -30.76
CA THR A 5 1.74 15.55 -29.55
C THR A 5 2.00 14.68 -28.32
N LEU A 6 3.14 14.90 -27.66
CA LEU A 6 3.45 14.25 -26.38
C LEU A 6 2.53 14.83 -25.29
N ARG A 7 1.65 13.98 -24.74
CA ARG A 7 0.77 14.29 -23.61
C ARG A 7 1.60 14.52 -22.36
N GLN A 8 1.79 15.79 -22.00
CA GLN A 8 2.48 16.17 -20.78
C GLN A 8 1.54 16.03 -19.56
N PRO A 9 1.91 15.27 -18.52
CA PRO A 9 1.10 15.18 -17.30
C PRO A 9 1.22 16.44 -16.45
N ASN A 10 0.14 16.85 -15.79
CA ASN A 10 0.05 18.03 -14.90
C ASN A 10 0.73 17.83 -13.52
N CYS A 11 1.67 16.88 -13.40
CA CYS A 11 2.41 16.63 -12.17
C CYS A 11 3.81 17.22 -12.30
N ARG A 12 4.06 18.34 -11.63
CA ARG A 12 5.30 19.13 -11.71
C ARG A 12 6.43 18.59 -10.83
N SER A 13 6.54 17.27 -10.70
CA SER A 13 7.62 16.59 -9.96
C SER A 13 8.58 15.88 -10.91
N SER A 14 9.89 16.02 -10.70
CA SER A 14 10.93 15.29 -11.42
C SER A 14 11.02 13.81 -11.05
N LEU A 15 10.24 13.36 -10.06
CA LEU A 15 10.11 11.96 -9.70
C LEU A 15 9.42 11.20 -10.83
N ALA A 16 10.06 10.14 -11.32
CA ALA A 16 9.47 9.25 -12.30
C ALA A 16 8.14 8.71 -11.76
N ALA A 17 7.03 9.09 -12.41
CA ALA A 17 5.71 8.55 -12.09
C ALA A 17 5.75 7.04 -12.33
N ARG A 18 5.86 6.26 -11.25
CA ARG A 18 5.87 4.81 -11.32
C ARG A 18 4.48 4.38 -11.80
N ARG A 19 4.36 3.96 -13.08
CA ARG A 19 3.12 3.36 -13.60
C ARG A 19 2.76 2.19 -12.72
N ARG A 20 1.74 2.35 -11.88
CA ARG A 20 1.13 1.22 -11.18
C ARG A 20 0.34 0.42 -12.22
N THR A 21 0.70 -0.85 -12.38
CA THR A 21 -0.02 -1.80 -13.26
C THR A 21 -1.50 -1.94 -12.91
N GLN A 22 -1.91 -1.54 -11.71
CA GLN A 22 -3.26 -1.74 -11.22
C GLN A 22 -3.82 -0.44 -10.64
N ASP A 23 -5.03 -0.10 -11.07
CA ASP A 23 -5.75 1.06 -10.59
C ASP A 23 -6.12 0.86 -9.09
N PRO A 24 -5.67 1.76 -8.20
CA PRO A 24 -5.82 1.57 -6.75
C PRO A 24 -7.29 1.63 -6.31
N MET A 25 -8.13 2.44 -6.96
CA MET A 25 -9.56 2.50 -6.67
C MET A 25 -10.22 1.19 -7.07
N ALA A 26 -9.98 0.73 -8.31
CA ALA A 26 -10.55 -0.53 -8.78
C ALA A 26 -10.12 -1.75 -7.93
N ALA A 27 -8.91 -1.72 -7.36
CA ALA A 27 -8.45 -2.76 -6.44
C ALA A 27 -9.19 -2.71 -5.09
N TYR A 28 -9.52 -1.50 -4.61
CA TYR A 28 -10.27 -1.29 -3.38
C TYR A 28 -11.76 -1.65 -3.56
N ASP A 29 -12.33 -1.36 -4.73
CA ASP A 29 -13.73 -1.67 -5.06
C ASP A 29 -14.03 -3.16 -5.13
N ARG A 30 -13.01 -3.98 -5.44
CA ARG A 30 -13.11 -5.45 -5.51
C ARG A 30 -12.92 -6.15 -4.16
N LEU A 31 -12.73 -5.40 -3.06
CA LEU A 31 -12.52 -5.99 -1.74
C LEU A 31 -13.84 -6.52 -1.16
N PRO A 32 -13.80 -7.64 -0.41
CA PRO A 32 -14.95 -8.09 0.38
C PRO A 32 -15.41 -7.01 1.38
N PRO A 33 -16.72 -6.86 1.62
CA PRO A 33 -17.26 -5.82 2.50
C PRO A 33 -16.72 -5.91 3.94
N GLU A 34 -16.47 -7.11 4.44
CA GLU A 34 -15.92 -7.37 5.78
C GLU A 34 -14.49 -6.86 5.90
N LEU A 35 -13.69 -7.06 4.86
CA LEU A 35 -12.32 -6.56 4.77
C LEU A 35 -12.30 -5.04 4.60
N ARG A 36 -13.25 -4.50 3.84
CA ARG A 36 -13.44 -3.05 3.65
C ARG A 36 -13.77 -2.36 4.97
N GLY A 37 -14.68 -2.93 5.75
CA GLY A 37 -15.03 -2.44 7.08
C GLY A 37 -13.84 -2.45 8.05
N TRP A 38 -13.02 -3.50 8.01
CA TRP A 38 -11.77 -3.53 8.79
C TRP A 38 -10.78 -2.45 8.32
N LEU A 39 -10.59 -2.29 7.01
CA LEU A 39 -9.69 -1.28 6.44
C LEU A 39 -10.10 0.16 6.77
N ALA A 40 -11.40 0.43 6.87
CA ALA A 40 -11.90 1.76 7.26
C ALA A 40 -11.52 2.14 8.70
N GLN A 41 -11.32 1.14 9.58
CA GLN A 41 -10.96 1.32 10.98
C GLN A 41 -9.44 1.17 11.23
N ALA A 42 -8.67 0.74 10.22
CA ALA A 42 -7.24 0.55 10.34
C ALA A 42 -6.51 1.89 10.48
N ALA A 43 -5.50 1.93 11.34
CA ALA A 43 -4.71 3.14 11.61
C ALA A 43 -3.61 3.37 10.55
N LEU A 44 -3.13 2.31 9.92
CA LEU A 44 -2.11 2.38 8.88
C LEU A 44 -2.74 2.56 7.48
N PRO A 45 -2.13 3.33 6.57
CA PRO A 45 -2.54 3.41 5.17
C PRO A 45 -2.11 2.13 4.42
N TRP A 46 -2.76 1.01 4.70
CA TRP A 46 -2.53 -0.25 4.01
C TRP A 46 -2.92 -0.15 2.53
N SER A 47 -2.11 -0.72 1.64
CA SER A 47 -2.56 -0.92 0.26
C SER A 47 -3.61 -2.04 0.18
N ALA A 48 -4.66 -1.84 -0.63
CA ALA A 48 -5.76 -2.81 -0.82
C ALA A 48 -5.24 -4.22 -1.15
N ARG A 49 -4.19 -4.32 -1.96
CA ARG A 49 -3.59 -5.59 -2.37
C ARG A 49 -2.90 -6.31 -1.21
N SER A 50 -2.16 -5.59 -0.37
CA SER A 50 -1.51 -6.19 0.80
C SER A 50 -2.53 -6.69 1.83
N ALA A 51 -3.57 -5.88 2.08
CA ALA A 51 -4.66 -6.24 2.99
C ALA A 51 -5.40 -7.49 2.49
N LEU A 52 -5.74 -7.56 1.20
CA LEU A 52 -6.40 -8.73 0.61
C LEU A 52 -5.54 -10.00 0.68
N ARG A 53 -4.23 -9.90 0.44
CA ARG A 53 -3.32 -11.06 0.59
C ARG A 53 -3.26 -11.56 2.03
N ALA A 54 -3.19 -10.65 3.01
CA ALA A 54 -3.18 -11.03 4.42
C ALA A 54 -4.52 -11.64 4.86
N TRP A 55 -5.64 -11.09 4.38
CA TRP A 55 -6.98 -11.61 4.60
C TRP A 55 -7.17 -13.03 4.06
N GLN A 56 -6.79 -13.28 2.81
CA GLN A 56 -6.90 -14.62 2.21
C GLN A 56 -6.06 -15.67 2.95
N ARG A 57 -4.87 -15.30 3.43
CA ARG A 57 -4.04 -16.19 4.25
C ARG A 57 -4.67 -16.46 5.60
N ALA A 58 -5.30 -15.46 6.21
CA ALA A 58 -6.00 -15.62 7.47
C ALA A 58 -7.23 -16.51 7.31
N LEU A 59 -8.05 -16.30 6.28
CA LEU A 59 -9.22 -17.16 5.99
C LEU A 59 -8.82 -18.63 5.78
N GLN A 60 -7.73 -18.89 5.04
CA GLN A 60 -7.20 -20.25 4.87
C GLN A 60 -6.75 -20.87 6.19
N ARG A 61 -6.26 -20.06 7.14
CA ARG A 61 -5.76 -20.52 8.43
C ARG A 61 -6.85 -20.76 9.46
N PHE A 62 -7.96 -20.02 9.37
CA PHE A 62 -9.07 -20.09 10.31
C PHE A 62 -10.32 -20.73 9.71
N SER A 63 -10.18 -21.55 8.66
CA SER A 63 -11.31 -22.26 8.02
C SER A 63 -12.47 -21.35 7.59
N GLY A 64 -12.16 -20.13 7.14
CA GLY A 64 -13.17 -19.15 6.73
C GLY A 64 -13.78 -18.31 7.85
N ASP A 65 -13.30 -18.42 9.10
CA ASP A 65 -13.73 -17.54 10.18
C ASP A 65 -13.26 -16.10 9.93
N THR A 66 -14.22 -15.25 9.59
CA THR A 66 -13.99 -13.82 9.32
C THR A 66 -13.59 -13.03 10.55
N ASP A 67 -14.04 -13.38 11.76
CA ASP A 67 -13.67 -12.64 12.98
C ASP A 67 -12.22 -12.93 13.36
N ALA A 68 -11.85 -14.21 13.39
CA ALA A 68 -10.48 -14.64 13.62
C ALA A 68 -9.51 -14.02 12.57
N ALA A 69 -9.96 -13.91 11.32
CA ALA A 69 -9.20 -13.25 10.27
C ALA A 69 -8.99 -11.74 10.53
N LYS A 70 -10.03 -11.01 10.98
CA LYS A 70 -9.91 -9.59 11.39
C LYS A 70 -8.94 -9.43 12.56
N GLN A 71 -9.04 -10.28 13.57
CA GLN A 71 -8.12 -10.24 14.72
C GLN A 71 -6.67 -10.52 14.31
N HIS A 72 -6.45 -11.42 13.36
CA HIS A 72 -5.12 -11.69 12.81
C HIS A 72 -4.56 -10.48 12.05
N LEU A 73 -5.37 -9.83 11.23
CA LEU A 73 -5.00 -8.59 10.55
C LEU A 73 -4.61 -7.48 11.54
N SER A 74 -5.40 -7.26 12.59
CA SER A 74 -5.07 -6.26 13.63
C SER A 74 -3.78 -6.60 14.38
N ARG A 75 -3.42 -7.88 14.52
CA ARG A 75 -2.10 -8.30 15.06
C ARG A 75 -0.98 -7.97 14.10
N CYS A 76 -1.16 -8.22 12.80
CA CYS A 76 -0.19 -7.82 11.78
C CYS A 76 0.02 -6.30 11.78
N GLU A 77 -1.06 -5.53 11.87
CA GLU A 77 -1.01 -4.06 11.96
C GLU A 77 -0.19 -3.58 13.15
N ARG A 78 -0.45 -4.09 14.35
CA ARG A 78 0.33 -3.74 15.54
C ARG A 78 1.81 -4.07 15.37
N ASN A 79 2.14 -5.23 14.78
CA ASN A 79 3.52 -5.60 14.53
C ASN A 79 4.19 -4.66 13.51
N THR A 80 3.47 -4.27 12.46
CA THR A 80 3.94 -3.28 11.48
C THR A 80 4.14 -1.90 12.13
N LEU A 81 3.21 -1.44 12.97
CA LEU A 81 3.35 -0.19 13.73
C LEU A 81 4.57 -0.21 14.65
N THR A 82 4.83 -1.32 15.34
CA THR A 82 6.03 -1.47 16.17
C THR A 82 7.29 -1.38 15.32
N ARG A 83 7.31 -2.00 14.15
CA ARG A 83 8.46 -1.94 13.23
C ARG A 83 8.64 -0.56 12.59
N ASP A 84 7.56 0.11 12.24
CA ASP A 84 7.57 1.45 11.65
C ASP A 84 8.02 2.50 12.66
N ARG A 85 7.60 2.38 13.93
CA ARG A 85 8.14 3.17 15.04
C ARG A 85 9.65 3.05 15.18
N LEU A 86 10.22 1.88 14.86
CA LEU A 86 11.66 1.66 14.84
C LEU A 86 12.33 2.15 13.55
N HIS A 87 11.55 2.41 12.50
CA HIS A 87 12.05 2.92 11.22
C HIS A 87 12.11 4.44 11.16
N MET A 88 11.76 5.18 12.22
CA MET A 88 12.02 6.63 12.24
C MET A 88 13.53 6.87 12.05
N PRO A 89 13.98 7.39 10.89
CA PRO A 89 15.35 7.80 10.76
C PRO A 89 15.44 9.14 11.49
N ASP A 90 16.01 9.14 12.68
CA ASP A 90 16.54 10.37 13.25
C ASP A 90 17.72 10.79 12.34
N GLY A 91 17.45 11.67 11.38
CA GLY A 91 18.49 12.17 10.49
C GLY A 91 17.94 12.96 9.31
N PRO A 92 18.45 14.18 9.02
CA PRO A 92 18.07 14.91 7.83
C PRO A 92 18.48 14.09 6.60
N ALA A 93 17.54 13.89 5.68
CA ALA A 93 17.78 13.16 4.44
C ALA A 93 18.76 13.93 3.54
N THR A 94 20.06 13.78 3.78
CA THR A 94 21.10 14.18 2.84
C THR A 94 21.18 13.09 1.77
N CYS A 95 20.37 13.22 0.71
CA CYS A 95 20.52 12.43 -0.50
C CYS A 95 21.75 12.93 -1.29
N ALA A 96 22.96 12.65 -0.79
CA ALA A 96 24.20 12.82 -1.55
C ALA A 96 24.43 11.55 -2.40
N GLY A 97 23.96 11.60 -3.65
CA GLY A 97 24.12 10.52 -4.62
C GLY A 97 24.37 11.05 -6.02
N VAL A 98 25.25 12.06 -6.16
CA VAL A 98 25.87 12.39 -7.44
C VAL A 98 27.21 11.66 -7.51
N ARG A 99 27.36 10.74 -8.47
CA ARG A 99 28.66 10.24 -8.90
C ARG A 99 29.00 10.99 -10.18
N PRO A 100 30.05 11.83 -10.24
CA PRO A 100 30.57 12.27 -11.53
C PRO A 100 31.37 11.14 -12.17
N LEU A 101 31.40 11.14 -13.51
CA LEU A 101 32.23 10.31 -14.38
C LEU A 101 33.71 10.65 -14.20
#